data_AF-A0A256WB70-F1
#
_entry.id   AF-A0A256WB70-F1
#
_cell.length_a   1.000
_cell.length_b   1.000
_cell.length_c   1.000
_cell.angle_alpha   90.00
_cell.angle_beta   90.00
_cell.angle_gamma   90.00
#
_symmetry.space_group_name_H-M   'P 1'
#
loop_
_entity.id
_entity.type
_entity.pdbx_description
1 polymer ?
#
loop_
_entity_poly.entity_id
_entity_poly.type
_entity_poly.pdbx_seq_one_letter_code
_entity_poly.pdbx_strand_id
1 'polypeptide(L)'
;MLFNIAAVKAVAVDVHYAKLAKKIERDTISRTNGKTTTLTIYNGEKVVEVIRLRDGKRNGIHELFNGDGSLKKQAAYKNGNLHGKTIIYNYRGQIIEEKTYKYNKARGHSLLQGKYEKYYNTRLIFSANYKDSLLHGKALEYANNNLKSIKHYKRGKLSGNAKRYNYANGLLISDENYKIIKDSISEKSVLHGKCIYYSSNGGINNIGNYKNGNKDGVWKTYYHNTPNIESEINYKDGLKYGAFTKYYSNGNIKNEGFTFEELLSNKRKKTKLDGEQKDYYENGILSKLSHYNMGVKTGIWETYYNNAKLKTIGEYSDNLLIGNSLYYGLDGDTISYVTYKLISQNNKLASVKDGTERRWKNGAKVFEQTYKDGKKHGKGISYYGNGQPSNLMNFNEGYLEGEYVDYYQDGQTKSYRVYRIDTNIRSQIKSKIIGWEYRYDKDGSLNFKNYRGKNESSLYSINFTKGKINKIQYGNGMTLNYFPEGKLMSIIINNRYSQPIFAQYFYRNGQMRIISFQNGDKGVINQIIYTSNGDLMTTTNYTNQNPDSLNPSPSTIANFGEAVGLHYIDNKFYTDTLRNGSYSLFYGSGKPMCNLQLKNELLDGEFVLFDALNGE
;
A
#
# COMPACT_ATOMS: atom_id res chain seq x y z
N MET A 1 -23.33 -36.32 5.95
CA MET A 1 -24.47 -35.78 6.72
C MET A 1 -25.72 -36.11 5.93
N LEU A 2 -26.81 -36.50 6.59
CA LEU A 2 -28.12 -36.83 6.01
C LEU A 2 -28.21 -38.05 5.07
N PHE A 3 -29.41 -38.60 5.00
CA PHE A 3 -29.84 -39.78 4.25
C PHE A 3 -30.39 -39.38 2.87
N ASN A 4 -30.58 -40.35 1.97
CA ASN A 4 -31.95 -40.63 1.52
C ASN A 4 -32.11 -42.06 0.97
N ILE A 5 -33.28 -42.66 1.25
CA ILE A 5 -33.78 -43.92 0.70
C ILE A 5 -35.19 -43.64 0.19
N ALA A 6 -35.43 -43.76 -1.11
CA ALA A 6 -36.74 -43.91 -1.75
C ALA A 6 -36.58 -43.88 -3.30
N ALA A 7 -37.54 -44.29 -4.12
CA ALA A 7 -38.48 -45.41 -4.03
C ALA A 7 -39.17 -45.56 -5.40
N VAL A 8 -39.52 -46.80 -5.78
CA VAL A 8 -40.70 -47.21 -6.57
C VAL A 8 -41.23 -46.26 -7.67
N LYS A 9 -41.22 -46.74 -8.92
CA LYS A 9 -42.48 -46.95 -9.67
C LYS A 9 -42.32 -47.94 -10.82
N ALA A 10 -43.28 -48.86 -10.91
CA ALA A 10 -43.55 -49.61 -12.12
C ALA A 10 -44.79 -49.00 -12.80
N VAL A 11 -44.80 -48.99 -14.14
CA VAL A 11 -46.00 -48.83 -14.96
C VAL A 11 -45.84 -49.80 -16.13
N ALA A 12 -46.90 -50.52 -16.49
CA ALA A 12 -46.91 -51.49 -17.59
C ALA A 12 -47.97 -51.11 -18.63
N VAL A 13 -47.67 -51.35 -19.90
CA VAL A 13 -48.58 -51.37 -21.06
C VAL A 13 -48.00 -52.40 -22.06
N ASP A 14 -48.84 -53.17 -22.78
CA ASP A 14 -48.40 -54.08 -23.88
C ASP A 14 -48.81 -53.46 -25.26
N VAL A 15 -49.42 -54.06 -26.30
CA VAL A 15 -50.11 -55.34 -26.50
C VAL A 15 -49.60 -56.04 -27.77
N HIS A 16 -49.08 -57.27 -27.62
CA HIS A 16 -48.81 -58.28 -28.68
C HIS A 16 -47.80 -57.95 -29.81
N TYR A 17 -46.85 -58.87 -29.98
CA TYR A 17 -46.81 -59.70 -31.20
C TYR A 17 -46.42 -61.13 -30.83
N ALA A 18 -47.18 -62.13 -31.27
CA ALA A 18 -47.02 -63.52 -30.84
C ALA A 18 -46.72 -64.48 -31.99
N LYS A 19 -45.56 -65.16 -31.94
CA LYS A 19 -45.39 -66.60 -32.26
C LYS A 19 -43.96 -67.10 -32.00
N LEU A 20 -43.84 -68.42 -31.77
CA LEU A 20 -42.61 -69.21 -31.80
C LEU A 20 -41.50 -68.89 -30.77
N ALA A 21 -41.88 -68.75 -29.50
CA ALA A 21 -40.97 -69.03 -28.39
C ALA A 21 -40.67 -70.55 -28.33
N LYS A 22 -39.68 -71.03 -29.11
CA LYS A 22 -39.26 -72.44 -29.07
C LYS A 22 -38.57 -72.72 -27.73
N LYS A 23 -39.22 -73.52 -26.88
CA LYS A 23 -38.72 -73.93 -25.56
C LYS A 23 -37.35 -74.62 -25.73
N ILE A 24 -36.28 -73.95 -25.31
CA ILE A 24 -34.93 -74.53 -25.30
C ILE A 24 -34.82 -75.46 -24.10
N GLU A 25 -34.94 -76.76 -24.36
CA GLU A 25 -34.59 -77.78 -23.38
C GLU A 25 -33.06 -77.96 -23.37
N ARG A 26 -32.49 -78.17 -22.18
CA ARG A 26 -31.04 -78.29 -21.97
C ARG A 26 -30.68 -79.74 -21.65
N ASP A 27 -30.41 -80.51 -22.69
CA ASP A 27 -29.98 -81.90 -22.52
C ASP A 27 -28.67 -81.96 -21.74
N THR A 28 -28.61 -82.87 -20.76
CA THR A 28 -27.44 -83.02 -19.88
C THR A 28 -26.95 -84.46 -19.93
N ILE A 29 -25.88 -84.69 -20.67
CA ILE A 29 -25.22 -86.00 -20.75
C ILE A 29 -24.34 -86.16 -19.52
N SER A 30 -24.62 -87.18 -18.70
CA SER A 30 -23.82 -87.55 -17.54
C SER A 30 -22.94 -88.77 -17.85
N ARG A 31 -21.64 -88.68 -17.55
CA ARG A 31 -20.70 -89.81 -17.61
C ARG A 31 -20.04 -89.99 -16.24
N THR A 32 -20.36 -91.07 -15.54
CA THR A 32 -19.80 -91.39 -14.22
C THR A 32 -18.82 -92.56 -14.32
N ASN A 33 -17.66 -92.42 -13.68
CA ASN A 33 -16.70 -93.48 -13.44
C ASN A 33 -16.22 -93.38 -11.98
N GLY A 34 -16.54 -94.40 -11.18
CA GLY A 34 -16.29 -94.42 -9.74
C GLY A 34 -16.82 -93.16 -9.03
N LYS A 35 -15.96 -92.48 -8.29
CA LYS A 35 -16.29 -91.24 -7.54
C LYS A 35 -16.33 -89.96 -8.41
N THR A 36 -16.10 -90.06 -9.72
CA THR A 36 -16.03 -88.90 -10.63
C THR A 36 -17.13 -88.92 -11.67
N THR A 37 -17.75 -87.76 -11.91
CA THR A 37 -18.81 -87.57 -12.92
C THR A 37 -18.48 -86.35 -13.77
N THR A 38 -18.60 -86.49 -15.10
CA THR A 38 -18.59 -85.34 -16.01
C THR A 38 -20.01 -85.13 -16.52
N LEU A 39 -20.54 -83.92 -16.33
CA LEU A 39 -21.79 -83.45 -16.92
C LEU A 39 -21.45 -82.57 -18.12
N THR A 40 -21.98 -82.90 -19.29
CA THR A 40 -21.94 -82.04 -20.48
C THR A 40 -23.36 -81.56 -20.77
N ILE A 41 -23.59 -80.26 -20.61
CA ILE A 41 -24.88 -79.60 -20.84
C ILE A 41 -24.88 -79.02 -22.25
N TYR A 42 -25.96 -79.26 -22.97
CA TYR A 42 -26.18 -78.86 -24.35
C TYR A 42 -27.30 -77.80 -24.46
N ASN A 43 -27.37 -77.17 -25.63
CA ASN A 43 -28.43 -76.28 -26.08
C ASN A 43 -28.61 -76.55 -27.59
N GLY A 44 -29.59 -77.39 -27.92
CA GLY A 44 -29.57 -78.11 -29.20
C GLY A 44 -28.28 -78.91 -29.34
N GLU A 45 -27.68 -78.92 -30.52
CA GLU A 45 -26.45 -79.68 -30.81
C GLU A 45 -25.18 -79.13 -30.13
N LYS A 46 -25.23 -77.94 -29.51
CA LYS A 46 -24.05 -77.23 -29.02
C LYS A 46 -23.85 -77.38 -27.51
N VAL A 47 -22.63 -77.76 -27.12
CA VAL A 47 -22.19 -77.77 -25.71
C VAL A 47 -22.17 -76.34 -25.17
N VAL A 48 -22.76 -76.12 -23.99
CA VAL A 48 -22.79 -74.82 -23.28
C VAL A 48 -22.06 -74.84 -21.94
N GLU A 49 -21.99 -75.99 -21.26
CA GLU A 49 -21.31 -76.13 -19.96
C GLU A 49 -20.74 -77.57 -19.80
N VAL A 50 -19.48 -77.70 -19.37
CA VAL A 50 -18.84 -78.99 -19.02
C VAL A 50 -18.40 -78.93 -17.57
N ILE A 51 -19.10 -79.67 -16.70
CA ILE A 51 -18.88 -79.69 -15.26
C ILE A 51 -18.22 -81.01 -14.87
N ARG A 52 -16.98 -80.95 -14.37
CA ARG A 52 -16.30 -82.09 -13.76
C ARG A 52 -16.58 -82.10 -12.26
N LEU A 53 -17.06 -83.23 -11.74
CA LEU A 53 -17.47 -83.47 -10.36
C LEU A 53 -16.66 -84.62 -9.75
N ARG A 54 -16.41 -84.54 -8.44
CA ARG A 54 -15.95 -85.66 -7.61
C ARG A 54 -16.69 -85.64 -6.29
N ASP A 55 -17.18 -86.80 -5.85
CA ASP A 55 -18.01 -86.94 -4.64
C ASP A 55 -19.16 -85.89 -4.62
N GLY A 56 -19.85 -85.74 -5.76
CA GLY A 56 -20.95 -84.80 -5.99
C GLY A 56 -20.57 -83.31 -6.15
N LYS A 57 -19.30 -82.93 -5.95
CA LYS A 57 -18.86 -81.51 -5.89
C LYS A 57 -17.90 -81.16 -7.03
N ARG A 58 -18.00 -79.94 -7.58
CA ARG A 58 -17.12 -79.45 -8.67
C ARG A 58 -15.63 -79.68 -8.35
N ASN A 59 -14.93 -80.42 -9.21
CA ASN A 59 -13.54 -80.85 -9.00
C ASN A 59 -12.86 -81.09 -10.36
N GLY A 60 -11.71 -80.45 -10.59
CA GLY A 60 -11.12 -80.31 -11.93
C GLY A 60 -11.59 -79.04 -12.65
N ILE A 61 -11.34 -78.95 -13.95
CA ILE A 61 -11.75 -77.80 -14.76
C ILE A 61 -13.26 -77.86 -15.05
N HIS A 62 -13.95 -76.75 -14.85
CA HIS A 62 -15.30 -76.47 -15.32
C HIS A 62 -15.20 -75.47 -16.47
N GLU A 63 -15.85 -75.78 -17.58
CA GLU A 63 -15.75 -75.04 -18.85
C GLU A 63 -17.15 -74.55 -19.25
N LEU A 64 -17.22 -73.31 -19.70
CA LEU A 64 -18.44 -72.64 -20.17
C LEU A 64 -18.19 -72.14 -21.59
N PHE A 65 -19.22 -72.22 -22.42
CA PHE A 65 -19.16 -71.87 -23.83
C PHE A 65 -20.18 -70.77 -24.17
N ASN A 66 -20.02 -70.12 -25.32
CA ASN A 66 -21.00 -69.21 -25.89
C ASN A 66 -22.00 -69.98 -26.79
N GLY A 67 -23.10 -69.34 -27.20
CA GLY A 67 -24.11 -69.98 -28.04
C GLY A 67 -23.65 -70.34 -29.46
N ASP A 68 -22.48 -69.86 -29.89
CA ASP A 68 -21.82 -70.30 -31.13
C ASP A 68 -21.03 -71.60 -30.95
N GLY A 69 -20.70 -72.01 -29.72
CA GLY A 69 -19.82 -73.13 -29.37
C GLY A 69 -18.39 -72.71 -28.98
N SER A 70 -18.05 -71.42 -29.03
CA SER A 70 -16.73 -70.91 -28.63
C SER A 70 -16.54 -70.97 -27.12
N LEU A 71 -15.32 -71.31 -26.68
CA LEU A 71 -14.97 -71.37 -25.25
C LEU A 71 -15.05 -69.96 -24.64
N LYS A 72 -15.88 -69.80 -23.61
CA LYS A 72 -16.18 -68.52 -22.93
C LYS A 72 -15.36 -68.35 -21.66
N LYS A 73 -15.23 -69.42 -20.88
CA LYS A 73 -14.54 -69.42 -19.59
C LYS A 73 -14.10 -70.83 -19.18
N GLN A 74 -12.89 -70.93 -18.64
CA GLN A 74 -12.44 -72.09 -17.88
C GLN A 74 -12.25 -71.68 -16.41
N ALA A 75 -12.57 -72.56 -15.47
CA ALA A 75 -12.37 -72.33 -14.04
C ALA A 75 -12.00 -73.64 -13.33
N ALA A 76 -10.85 -73.66 -12.65
CA ALA A 76 -10.42 -74.80 -11.85
C ALA A 76 -11.14 -74.84 -10.49
N TYR A 77 -11.76 -75.97 -10.18
CA TYR A 77 -12.43 -76.23 -8.91
C TYR A 77 -11.77 -77.38 -8.14
N LYS A 78 -11.87 -77.34 -6.81
CA LYS A 78 -11.53 -78.41 -5.89
C LYS A 78 -12.58 -78.44 -4.78
N ASN A 79 -13.25 -79.58 -4.61
CA ASN A 79 -14.30 -79.80 -3.59
C ASN A 79 -15.37 -78.68 -3.59
N GLY A 80 -15.88 -78.31 -4.76
CA GLY A 80 -16.91 -77.29 -4.97
C GLY A 80 -16.40 -75.85 -5.07
N ASN A 81 -15.14 -75.58 -4.75
CA ASN A 81 -14.57 -74.24 -4.58
C ASN A 81 -13.48 -73.91 -5.61
N LEU A 82 -13.28 -72.63 -5.95
CA LEU A 82 -12.27 -72.21 -6.93
C LEU A 82 -10.85 -72.43 -6.38
N HIS A 83 -10.04 -73.18 -7.12
CA HIS A 83 -8.69 -73.60 -6.70
C HIS A 83 -7.84 -73.94 -7.93
N GLY A 84 -6.96 -73.00 -8.32
CA GLY A 84 -6.20 -73.03 -9.57
C GLY A 84 -6.54 -71.83 -10.46
N LYS A 85 -6.22 -71.92 -11.75
CA LYS A 85 -6.50 -70.86 -12.74
C LYS A 85 -7.99 -70.73 -13.06
N THR A 86 -8.39 -69.53 -13.45
CA THR A 86 -9.67 -69.19 -14.06
C THR A 86 -9.38 -68.22 -15.21
N ILE A 87 -9.79 -68.59 -16.42
CA ILE A 87 -9.50 -67.87 -17.66
C ILE A 87 -10.83 -67.50 -18.30
N ILE A 88 -10.95 -66.25 -18.76
CA ILE A 88 -12.12 -65.75 -19.51
C ILE A 88 -11.65 -65.32 -20.89
N TYR A 89 -12.44 -65.66 -21.91
CA TYR A 89 -12.15 -65.43 -23.32
C TYR A 89 -13.17 -64.47 -23.95
N ASN A 90 -12.79 -63.81 -25.04
CA ASN A 90 -13.72 -63.11 -25.93
C ASN A 90 -14.34 -64.07 -26.96
N TYR A 91 -15.28 -63.57 -27.76
CA TYR A 91 -15.93 -64.31 -28.85
C TYR A 91 -14.97 -64.79 -29.96
N ARG A 92 -13.70 -64.39 -29.94
CA ARG A 92 -12.63 -64.85 -30.86
C ARG A 92 -11.71 -65.89 -30.23
N GLY A 93 -12.07 -66.44 -29.06
CA GLY A 93 -11.25 -67.41 -28.32
C GLY A 93 -9.97 -66.83 -27.70
N GLN A 94 -9.81 -65.50 -27.67
CA GLN A 94 -8.63 -64.84 -27.09
C GLN A 94 -8.85 -64.57 -25.60
N ILE A 95 -7.84 -64.80 -24.77
CA ILE A 95 -7.90 -64.47 -23.33
C ILE A 95 -8.12 -62.97 -23.15
N ILE A 96 -9.07 -62.62 -22.27
CA ILE A 96 -9.31 -61.24 -21.79
C ILE A 96 -9.05 -61.08 -20.29
N GLU A 97 -9.08 -62.19 -19.52
CA GLU A 97 -8.82 -62.17 -18.09
C GLU A 97 -8.25 -63.52 -17.62
N GLU A 98 -7.15 -63.49 -16.86
CA GLU A 98 -6.61 -64.67 -16.15
C GLU A 98 -6.50 -64.37 -14.65
N LYS A 99 -7.08 -65.23 -13.80
CA LYS A 99 -7.09 -65.13 -12.34
C LYS A 99 -6.65 -66.45 -11.73
N THR A 100 -5.82 -66.42 -10.68
CA THR A 100 -5.49 -67.62 -9.89
C THR A 100 -6.17 -67.57 -8.52
N TYR A 101 -6.91 -68.61 -8.17
CA TYR A 101 -7.63 -68.73 -6.90
C TYR A 101 -7.04 -69.83 -6.00
N LYS A 102 -7.09 -69.62 -4.69
CA LYS A 102 -6.79 -70.62 -3.66
C LYS A 102 -7.96 -70.73 -2.70
N TYR A 103 -8.69 -71.85 -2.75
CA TYR A 103 -9.69 -72.18 -1.74
C TYR A 103 -9.07 -72.19 -0.33
N ASN A 104 -9.68 -71.45 0.61
CA ASN A 104 -9.27 -71.37 2.00
C ASN A 104 -10.34 -72.05 2.88
N LYS A 105 -10.05 -73.31 3.29
CA LYS A 105 -10.96 -74.13 4.12
C LYS A 105 -11.39 -73.42 5.41
N ALA A 106 -10.50 -72.66 6.05
CA ALA A 106 -10.77 -71.99 7.32
C ALA A 106 -11.66 -70.74 7.17
N ARG A 107 -11.78 -70.16 5.97
CA ARG A 107 -12.68 -69.03 5.66
C ARG A 107 -13.94 -69.45 4.89
N GLY A 108 -14.08 -70.72 4.53
CA GLY A 108 -15.23 -71.24 3.77
C GLY A 108 -15.34 -70.76 2.31
N HIS A 109 -14.39 -69.96 1.81
CA HIS A 109 -14.46 -69.37 0.46
C HIS A 109 -13.10 -69.34 -0.26
N SER A 110 -13.12 -68.92 -1.52
CA SER A 110 -11.95 -68.93 -2.42
C SER A 110 -11.33 -67.53 -2.53
N LEU A 111 -10.02 -67.43 -2.26
CA LEU A 111 -9.28 -66.16 -2.28
C LEU A 111 -8.48 -66.02 -3.58
N LEU A 112 -8.35 -64.79 -4.10
CA LEU A 112 -7.46 -64.51 -5.23
C LEU A 112 -6.00 -64.51 -4.74
N GLN A 113 -5.14 -65.26 -5.41
CA GLN A 113 -3.82 -65.63 -4.92
C GLN A 113 -2.83 -65.85 -6.08
N GLY A 114 -1.71 -65.13 -6.10
CA GLY A 114 -0.76 -65.14 -7.21
C GLY A 114 -1.11 -64.10 -8.28
N LYS A 115 -0.80 -64.40 -9.54
CA LYS A 115 -0.94 -63.48 -10.67
C LYS A 115 -2.41 -63.29 -11.08
N TYR A 116 -2.77 -62.06 -11.44
CA TYR A 116 -4.03 -61.67 -12.07
C TYR A 116 -3.72 -60.71 -13.22
N GLU A 117 -4.21 -61.03 -14.42
CA GLU A 117 -3.95 -60.27 -15.64
C GLU A 117 -5.24 -59.99 -16.41
N LYS A 118 -5.25 -58.84 -17.10
CA LYS A 118 -6.29 -58.46 -18.06
C LYS A 118 -5.68 -58.11 -19.41
N TYR A 119 -6.39 -58.47 -20.46
CA TYR A 119 -6.00 -58.26 -21.84
C TYR A 119 -7.12 -57.57 -22.62
N TYR A 120 -6.75 -56.71 -23.56
CA TYR A 120 -7.67 -56.10 -24.53
C TYR A 120 -7.06 -56.24 -25.92
N ASN A 121 -7.76 -56.90 -26.84
CA ASN A 121 -7.26 -57.28 -28.17
C ASN A 121 -5.83 -57.86 -28.10
N THR A 122 -5.71 -58.97 -27.36
CA THR A 122 -4.47 -59.71 -26.98
C THR A 122 -3.37 -58.94 -26.23
N ARG A 123 -3.44 -57.61 -26.13
CA ARG A 123 -2.45 -56.80 -25.41
C ARG A 123 -2.75 -56.74 -23.91
N LEU A 124 -1.72 -56.93 -23.09
CA LEU A 124 -1.79 -56.82 -21.63
C LEU A 124 -2.11 -55.38 -21.22
N ILE A 125 -3.23 -55.17 -20.51
CA ILE A 125 -3.65 -53.85 -19.99
C ILE A 125 -3.45 -53.70 -18.48
N PHE A 126 -3.43 -54.82 -17.75
CA PHE A 126 -3.19 -54.84 -16.31
C PHE A 126 -2.57 -56.17 -15.89
N SER A 127 -1.57 -56.12 -15.01
CA SER A 127 -0.93 -57.30 -14.41
C SER A 127 -0.54 -57.02 -12.98
N ALA A 128 -1.04 -57.80 -12.03
CA ALA A 128 -0.78 -57.59 -10.62
C ALA A 128 -0.77 -58.90 -9.83
N ASN A 129 -0.13 -58.84 -8.65
CA ASN A 129 0.01 -59.97 -7.75
C ASN A 129 -0.90 -59.79 -6.52
N TYR A 130 -1.51 -60.89 -6.08
CA TYR A 130 -2.46 -60.93 -4.97
C TYR A 130 -2.05 -61.96 -3.91
N LYS A 131 -2.34 -61.62 -2.65
CA LYS A 131 -2.26 -62.52 -1.51
C LYS A 131 -3.50 -62.34 -0.65
N ASP A 132 -4.21 -63.44 -0.36
CA ASP A 132 -5.45 -63.44 0.42
C ASP A 132 -6.52 -62.45 -0.10
N SER A 133 -6.71 -62.38 -1.42
CA SER A 133 -7.55 -61.41 -2.15
C SER A 133 -7.13 -59.93 -2.08
N LEU A 134 -5.99 -59.60 -1.49
CA LEU A 134 -5.44 -58.24 -1.43
C LEU A 134 -4.23 -58.08 -2.37
N LEU A 135 -4.07 -56.90 -2.99
CA LEU A 135 -2.89 -56.58 -3.80
C LEU A 135 -1.60 -56.71 -2.96
N HIS A 136 -0.61 -57.42 -3.49
CA HIS A 136 0.62 -57.76 -2.78
C HIS A 136 1.78 -57.99 -3.77
N GLY A 137 2.82 -57.14 -3.72
CA GLY A 137 3.91 -57.12 -4.69
C GLY A 137 3.71 -56.05 -5.77
N LYS A 138 4.37 -56.25 -6.92
CA LYS A 138 4.34 -55.34 -8.07
C LYS A 138 3.02 -55.47 -8.85
N ALA A 139 2.49 -54.33 -9.28
CA ALA A 139 1.39 -54.16 -10.20
C ALA A 139 1.80 -53.24 -11.35
N LEU A 140 1.26 -53.52 -12.54
CA LEU A 140 1.52 -52.86 -13.81
C LEU A 140 0.18 -52.54 -14.48
N GLU A 141 0.10 -51.34 -15.03
CA GLU A 141 -1.08 -50.81 -15.72
C GLU A 141 -0.61 -50.21 -17.05
N TYR A 142 -1.30 -50.51 -18.15
CA TYR A 142 -0.97 -50.04 -19.49
C TYR A 142 -2.16 -49.32 -20.14
N ALA A 143 -1.89 -48.38 -21.05
CA ALA A 143 -2.89 -47.76 -21.91
C ALA A 143 -2.27 -47.45 -23.28
N ASN A 144 -2.99 -47.72 -24.36
CA ASN A 144 -2.49 -47.59 -25.74
C ASN A 144 -1.16 -48.33 -25.96
N ASN A 145 -1.03 -49.54 -25.40
CA ASN A 145 0.19 -50.37 -25.30
C ASN A 145 1.31 -49.81 -24.40
N ASN A 146 1.34 -48.50 -24.15
CA ASN A 146 2.34 -47.85 -23.32
C ASN A 146 2.11 -48.15 -21.84
N LEU A 147 3.22 -48.32 -21.09
CA LEU A 147 3.17 -48.46 -19.64
C LEU A 147 2.64 -47.17 -19.03
N LYS A 148 1.56 -47.26 -18.25
CA LYS A 148 0.86 -46.12 -17.63
C LYS A 148 1.24 -45.97 -16.15
N SER A 149 1.39 -47.07 -15.42
CA SER A 149 2.02 -47.03 -14.09
C SER A 149 2.65 -48.35 -13.62
N ILE A 150 3.66 -48.21 -12.76
CA ILE A 150 4.20 -49.26 -11.89
C ILE A 150 3.81 -48.90 -10.47
N LYS A 151 3.23 -49.83 -9.70
CA LYS A 151 2.84 -49.60 -8.30
C LYS A 151 3.22 -50.82 -7.45
N HIS A 152 3.76 -50.61 -6.26
CA HIS A 152 4.04 -51.69 -5.32
C HIS A 152 3.05 -51.67 -4.15
N TYR A 153 2.52 -52.84 -3.80
CA TYR A 153 1.47 -53.01 -2.80
C TYR A 153 1.87 -53.99 -1.70
N LYS A 154 1.38 -53.79 -0.48
CA LYS A 154 1.48 -54.73 0.63
C LYS A 154 0.13 -54.73 1.37
N ARG A 155 -0.57 -55.87 1.37
CA ARG A 155 -1.91 -56.04 1.96
C ARG A 155 -2.94 -55.02 1.44
N GLY A 156 -2.94 -54.77 0.13
CA GLY A 156 -3.89 -53.86 -0.53
C GLY A 156 -3.58 -52.36 -0.42
N LYS A 157 -2.56 -51.96 0.34
CA LYS A 157 -2.10 -50.57 0.50
C LYS A 157 -0.80 -50.36 -0.30
N LEU A 158 -0.53 -49.14 -0.78
CA LEU A 158 0.72 -48.83 -1.48
C LEU A 158 1.90 -48.89 -0.51
N SER A 159 3.02 -49.48 -0.95
CA SER A 159 4.21 -49.70 -0.13
C SER A 159 5.44 -49.87 -1.02
N GLY A 160 6.44 -49.00 -0.85
CA GLY A 160 7.58 -48.89 -1.75
C GLY A 160 7.30 -47.91 -2.90
N ASN A 161 8.08 -48.06 -3.97
CA ASN A 161 8.09 -47.13 -5.10
C ASN A 161 6.85 -47.27 -6.01
N ALA A 162 6.39 -46.16 -6.57
CA ALA A 162 5.38 -46.09 -7.61
C ALA A 162 5.81 -45.08 -8.68
N LYS A 163 5.67 -45.45 -9.95
CA LYS A 163 6.00 -44.60 -11.10
C LYS A 163 4.79 -44.44 -11.99
N ARG A 164 4.51 -43.22 -12.42
CA ARG A 164 3.42 -42.88 -13.35
C ARG A 164 4.01 -42.28 -14.62
N TYR A 165 3.52 -42.72 -15.77
CA TYR A 165 3.97 -42.25 -17.07
C TYR A 165 2.80 -41.62 -17.85
N ASN A 166 3.13 -40.77 -18.82
CA ASN A 166 2.19 -40.29 -19.82
C ASN A 166 2.02 -41.38 -20.90
N TYR A 167 0.80 -41.91 -21.03
CA TYR A 167 0.51 -43.00 -21.97
C TYR A 167 0.55 -42.56 -23.45
N ALA A 168 0.61 -41.26 -23.75
CA ALA A 168 0.71 -40.76 -25.12
C ALA A 168 2.16 -40.69 -25.64
N ASN A 169 3.13 -40.30 -24.80
CA ASN A 169 4.53 -40.09 -25.21
C ASN A 169 5.58 -40.83 -24.35
N GLY A 170 5.16 -41.67 -23.40
CA GLY A 170 6.03 -42.51 -22.59
C GLY A 170 6.80 -41.79 -21.47
N LEU A 171 6.74 -40.45 -21.40
CA LEU A 171 7.50 -39.67 -20.42
C LEU A 171 7.02 -39.93 -18.98
N LEU A 172 7.97 -40.01 -18.05
CA LEU A 172 7.72 -40.13 -16.62
C LEU A 172 7.04 -38.85 -16.11
N ILE A 173 6.00 -38.99 -15.28
CA ILE A 173 5.24 -37.89 -14.66
C ILE A 173 5.60 -37.78 -13.18
N SER A 174 5.65 -38.91 -12.47
CA SER A 174 6.03 -38.96 -11.06
C SER A 174 6.77 -40.25 -10.71
N ASP A 175 7.69 -40.12 -9.76
CA ASP A 175 8.47 -41.18 -9.12
C ASP A 175 8.33 -41.00 -7.60
N GLU A 176 7.43 -41.76 -7.00
CA GLU A 176 6.87 -41.51 -5.67
C GLU A 176 7.12 -42.72 -4.75
N ASN A 177 7.55 -42.46 -3.51
CA ASN A 177 7.79 -43.53 -2.54
C ASN A 177 6.72 -43.51 -1.44
N TYR A 178 6.11 -44.68 -1.18
CA TYR A 178 5.03 -44.85 -0.23
C TYR A 178 5.43 -45.72 0.97
N LYS A 179 4.97 -45.33 2.15
CA LYS A 179 5.03 -46.13 3.38
C LYS A 179 3.61 -46.39 3.88
N ILE A 180 3.36 -47.60 4.38
CA ILE A 180 2.15 -47.88 5.15
C ILE A 180 2.39 -47.39 6.58
N ILE A 181 1.53 -46.51 7.07
CA ILE A 181 1.46 -46.14 8.48
C ILE A 181 0.13 -46.63 9.06
N LYS A 182 0.16 -47.02 10.34
CA LYS A 182 -1.05 -47.33 11.11
C LYS A 182 -1.48 -46.06 11.84
N ASP A 183 -2.68 -45.59 11.53
CA ASP A 183 -3.39 -44.57 12.28
C ASP A 183 -4.21 -45.22 13.41
N SER A 184 -4.80 -44.43 14.31
CA SER A 184 -5.66 -44.94 15.39
C SER A 184 -6.83 -45.79 14.88
N ILE A 185 -7.34 -45.48 13.68
CA ILE A 185 -8.53 -46.10 13.08
C ILE A 185 -8.18 -47.11 11.96
N SER A 186 -7.10 -46.92 11.20
CA SER A 186 -6.78 -47.80 10.06
C SER A 186 -5.33 -47.71 9.54
N GLU A 187 -4.91 -48.71 8.77
CA GLU A 187 -3.68 -48.60 7.97
C GLU A 187 -3.91 -47.77 6.70
N LYS A 188 -3.07 -46.77 6.46
CA LYS A 188 -3.10 -45.90 5.28
C LYS A 188 -1.71 -45.80 4.64
N SER A 189 -1.68 -45.76 3.31
CA SER A 189 -0.47 -45.51 2.54
C SER A 189 -0.25 -44.01 2.37
N VAL A 190 0.94 -43.53 2.70
CA VAL A 190 1.35 -42.12 2.66
C VAL A 190 2.70 -41.97 1.96
N LEU A 191 2.97 -40.80 1.38
CA LEU A 191 4.27 -40.49 0.79
C LEU A 191 5.36 -40.45 1.88
N HIS A 192 6.52 -41.04 1.60
CA HIS A 192 7.62 -41.16 2.56
C HIS A 192 8.96 -41.38 1.83
N GLY A 193 9.97 -40.58 2.18
CA GLY A 193 11.26 -40.52 1.47
C GLY A 193 11.20 -39.64 0.22
N LYS A 194 12.25 -39.75 -0.61
CA LYS A 194 12.45 -38.96 -1.83
C LYS A 194 11.34 -39.19 -2.84
N CYS A 195 10.77 -38.11 -3.38
CA CYS A 195 9.81 -38.13 -4.48
C CYS A 195 10.22 -37.11 -5.56
N ILE A 196 9.94 -37.43 -6.82
CA ILE A 196 10.29 -36.62 -8.00
C ILE A 196 9.06 -36.45 -8.88
N TYR A 197 8.82 -35.22 -9.35
CA TYR A 197 7.75 -34.86 -10.26
C TYR A 197 8.34 -34.17 -11.48
N TYR A 198 7.79 -34.46 -12.65
CA TYR A 198 8.37 -34.08 -13.94
C TYR A 198 7.45 -33.14 -14.73
N SER A 199 8.02 -32.34 -15.63
CA SER A 199 7.30 -31.47 -16.58
C SER A 199 6.84 -32.25 -17.81
N SER A 200 6.00 -31.62 -18.64
CA SER A 200 5.46 -32.20 -19.88
C SER A 200 6.54 -32.58 -20.91
N ASN A 201 7.72 -31.96 -20.85
CA ASN A 201 8.90 -32.30 -21.64
C ASN A 201 9.83 -33.35 -21.00
N GLY A 202 9.50 -33.89 -19.83
CA GLY A 202 10.31 -34.90 -19.12
C GLY A 202 11.44 -34.34 -18.25
N GLY A 203 11.63 -33.01 -18.19
CA GLY A 203 12.50 -32.38 -17.19
C GLY A 203 11.99 -32.58 -15.77
N ILE A 204 12.85 -32.38 -14.76
CA ILE A 204 12.40 -32.35 -13.36
C ILE A 204 11.65 -31.03 -13.13
N ASN A 205 10.49 -31.10 -12.49
CA ASN A 205 9.65 -29.97 -12.12
C ASN A 205 9.76 -29.70 -10.61
N ASN A 206 9.65 -30.74 -9.80
CA ASN A 206 9.72 -30.66 -8.34
C ASN A 206 10.46 -31.90 -7.78
N ILE A 207 11.32 -31.71 -6.78
CA ILE A 207 12.01 -32.80 -6.07
C ILE A 207 12.17 -32.48 -4.58
N GLY A 208 12.00 -33.49 -3.72
CA GLY A 208 12.17 -33.34 -2.28
C GLY A 208 11.81 -34.61 -1.53
N ASN A 209 11.71 -34.51 -0.19
CA ASN A 209 11.31 -35.64 0.65
C ASN A 209 9.91 -35.44 1.24
N TYR A 210 9.22 -36.56 1.48
CA TYR A 210 8.05 -36.62 2.33
C TYR A 210 8.35 -37.38 3.63
N LYS A 211 7.70 -36.98 4.72
CA LYS A 211 7.67 -37.69 6.00
C LYS A 211 6.23 -37.92 6.38
N ASN A 212 5.80 -39.17 6.24
CA ASN A 212 4.47 -39.66 6.63
C ASN A 212 3.29 -38.92 5.95
N GLY A 213 3.49 -38.44 4.72
CA GLY A 213 2.51 -37.69 3.92
C GLY A 213 2.77 -36.18 3.84
N ASN A 214 3.59 -35.63 4.74
CA ASN A 214 3.92 -34.20 4.79
C ASN A 214 5.25 -33.91 4.07
N LYS A 215 5.41 -32.73 3.45
CA LYS A 215 6.72 -32.28 2.95
C LYS A 215 7.71 -32.13 4.12
N ASP A 216 8.94 -32.59 3.94
CA ASP A 216 9.98 -32.59 4.98
C ASP A 216 11.36 -32.36 4.36
N GLY A 217 12.19 -31.54 5.01
CA GLY A 217 13.48 -31.10 4.48
C GLY A 217 13.36 -30.18 3.26
N VAL A 218 14.49 -29.96 2.57
CA VAL A 218 14.58 -29.09 1.39
C VAL A 218 13.81 -29.70 0.21
N TRP A 219 12.98 -28.86 -0.41
CA TRP A 219 12.33 -29.09 -1.69
C TRP A 219 12.88 -28.13 -2.73
N LYS A 220 13.25 -28.65 -3.91
CA LYS A 220 13.67 -27.86 -5.06
C LYS A 220 12.57 -27.87 -6.12
N THR A 221 12.26 -26.69 -6.65
CA THR A 221 11.36 -26.46 -7.80
C THR A 221 12.18 -25.89 -8.95
N TYR A 222 11.88 -26.31 -10.18
CA TYR A 222 12.60 -25.90 -11.39
C TYR A 222 11.70 -25.09 -12.33
N TYR A 223 12.29 -24.12 -13.01
CA TYR A 223 11.61 -23.30 -14.01
C TYR A 223 11.08 -24.18 -15.16
N HIS A 224 9.81 -23.97 -15.53
CA HIS A 224 9.08 -24.84 -16.46
C HIS A 224 9.85 -25.12 -17.76
N ASN A 225 10.08 -26.42 -18.03
CA ASN A 225 10.81 -26.96 -19.19
C ASN A 225 12.32 -26.64 -19.26
N THR A 226 12.94 -26.11 -18.20
CA THR A 226 14.37 -25.81 -18.11
C THR A 226 15.07 -26.62 -16.99
N PRO A 227 16.41 -26.75 -17.00
CA PRO A 227 17.15 -27.32 -15.87
C PRO A 227 17.38 -26.31 -14.71
N ASN A 228 16.94 -25.05 -14.86
CA ASN A 228 17.27 -23.97 -13.93
C ASN A 228 16.35 -24.04 -12.70
N ILE A 229 16.93 -23.90 -11.50
CA ILE A 229 16.18 -23.93 -10.24
C ILE A 229 15.39 -22.63 -10.11
N GLU A 230 14.11 -22.71 -9.77
CA GLU A 230 13.27 -21.56 -9.42
C GLU A 230 13.37 -21.25 -7.93
N SER A 231 13.30 -22.28 -7.08
CA SER A 231 13.40 -22.13 -5.63
C SER A 231 13.83 -23.39 -4.90
N GLU A 232 14.47 -23.17 -3.76
CA GLU A 232 14.77 -24.17 -2.72
C GLU A 232 14.09 -23.71 -1.42
N ILE A 233 13.21 -24.54 -0.86
CA ILE A 233 12.41 -24.19 0.32
C ILE A 233 12.48 -25.33 1.31
N ASN A 234 12.91 -25.06 2.54
CA ASN A 234 12.91 -26.07 3.60
C ASN A 234 11.50 -26.21 4.23
N TYR A 235 11.09 -27.46 4.44
CA TYR A 235 9.81 -27.82 5.04
C TYR A 235 9.99 -28.64 6.31
N LYS A 236 9.09 -28.45 7.27
CA LYS A 236 8.94 -29.27 8.48
C LYS A 236 7.47 -29.58 8.68
N ASP A 237 7.12 -30.85 8.79
CA ASP A 237 5.74 -31.34 8.96
C ASP A 237 4.73 -30.75 7.95
N GLY A 238 5.21 -30.46 6.73
CA GLY A 238 4.40 -29.96 5.61
C GLY A 238 4.20 -28.45 5.59
N LEU A 239 4.78 -27.71 6.54
CA LEU A 239 4.82 -26.25 6.61
C LEU A 239 6.23 -25.75 6.22
N LYS A 240 6.35 -24.56 5.62
CA LYS A 240 7.67 -23.95 5.38
C LYS A 240 8.34 -23.62 6.73
N TYR A 241 9.63 -23.94 6.88
CA TYR A 241 10.34 -23.74 8.14
C TYR A 241 11.85 -23.58 7.93
N GLY A 242 12.41 -22.45 8.35
CA GLY A 242 13.84 -22.16 8.21
C GLY A 242 14.19 -21.61 6.83
N ALA A 243 15.37 -21.94 6.33
CA ALA A 243 15.94 -21.32 5.13
C ALA A 243 15.11 -21.54 3.85
N PHE A 244 15.11 -20.52 3.00
CA PHE A 244 14.70 -20.59 1.60
C PHE A 244 15.64 -19.76 0.73
N THR A 245 15.76 -20.16 -0.54
CA THR A 245 16.42 -19.40 -1.61
C THR A 245 15.54 -19.46 -2.85
N LYS A 246 15.43 -18.36 -3.58
CA LYS A 246 14.79 -18.28 -4.90
C LYS A 246 15.75 -17.65 -5.87
N TYR A 247 15.59 -17.98 -7.14
CA TYR A 247 16.48 -17.54 -8.20
C TYR A 247 15.73 -16.72 -9.25
N TYR A 248 16.48 -16.13 -10.16
CA TYR A 248 16.03 -15.65 -11.47
C TYR A 248 16.20 -16.76 -12.51
N SER A 249 15.57 -16.61 -13.68
CA SER A 249 15.68 -17.58 -14.78
C SER A 249 17.11 -17.72 -15.33
N ASN A 250 17.97 -16.72 -15.10
CA ASN A 250 19.40 -16.75 -15.42
C ASN A 250 20.27 -17.51 -14.38
N GLY A 251 19.69 -17.97 -13.26
CA GLY A 251 20.39 -18.71 -12.21
C GLY A 251 20.94 -17.84 -11.05
N ASN A 252 20.93 -16.51 -11.16
CA ASN A 252 21.30 -15.64 -10.04
C ASN A 252 20.27 -15.73 -8.90
N ILE A 253 20.71 -15.55 -7.65
CA ILE A 253 19.78 -15.47 -6.51
C ILE A 253 18.88 -14.25 -6.70
N LYS A 254 17.60 -14.42 -6.33
CA LYS A 254 16.54 -13.40 -6.36
C LYS A 254 16.17 -12.94 -4.97
N ASN A 255 15.85 -13.88 -4.08
CA ASN A 255 15.86 -13.61 -2.65
C ASN A 255 16.06 -14.86 -1.80
N GLU A 256 16.65 -14.65 -0.63
CA GLU A 256 16.91 -15.68 0.38
C GLU A 256 16.70 -15.13 1.80
N GLY A 257 16.59 -16.05 2.75
CA GLY A 257 16.39 -15.75 4.17
C GLY A 257 15.69 -16.91 4.86
N PHE A 258 15.11 -16.66 6.04
CA PHE A 258 14.36 -17.65 6.80
C PHE A 258 12.85 -17.38 6.75
N THR A 259 12.04 -18.44 6.83
CA THR A 259 10.58 -18.34 6.78
C THR A 259 9.91 -19.33 7.73
N PHE A 260 8.75 -18.92 8.25
CA PHE A 260 7.89 -19.74 9.10
C PHE A 260 6.47 -19.74 8.54
N GLU A 261 5.86 -20.90 8.35
CA GLU A 261 4.47 -21.02 7.90
C GLU A 261 3.58 -21.55 9.03
N GLU A 262 2.63 -20.73 9.48
CA GLU A 262 1.65 -21.09 10.50
C GLU A 262 0.35 -21.61 9.87
N LEU A 263 -0.32 -22.55 10.54
CA LEU A 263 -1.67 -22.99 10.19
C LEU A 263 -2.69 -22.24 11.07
N LEU A 264 -3.52 -21.42 10.43
CA LEU A 264 -4.58 -20.66 11.11
C LEU A 264 -5.78 -21.55 11.44
N SER A 265 -6.62 -21.10 12.38
CA SER A 265 -7.83 -21.82 12.84
C SER A 265 -8.80 -22.19 11.70
N ASN A 266 -8.88 -21.35 10.66
CA ASN A 266 -9.65 -21.59 9.43
C ASN A 266 -8.96 -22.52 8.41
N LYS A 267 -7.89 -23.23 8.83
CA LYS A 267 -7.05 -24.13 8.03
C LYS A 267 -6.30 -23.47 6.87
N ARG A 268 -6.29 -22.14 6.77
CA ARG A 268 -5.41 -21.41 5.83
C ARG A 268 -3.99 -21.40 6.39
N LYS A 269 -3.01 -21.51 5.50
CA LYS A 269 -1.59 -21.31 5.81
C LYS A 269 -1.23 -19.83 5.68
N LYS A 270 -0.44 -19.30 6.61
CA LYS A 270 0.13 -17.95 6.53
C LYS A 270 1.65 -18.05 6.64
N THR A 271 2.35 -17.59 5.61
CA THR A 271 3.81 -17.50 5.60
C THR A 271 4.26 -16.18 6.25
N LYS A 272 5.26 -16.24 7.12
CA LYS A 272 5.98 -15.15 7.77
C LYS A 272 7.45 -15.21 7.35
N LEU A 273 8.13 -14.05 7.37
CA LEU A 273 9.58 -13.97 7.23
C LEU A 273 10.21 -13.87 8.63
N ASP A 274 11.43 -14.37 8.79
CA ASP A 274 12.11 -14.44 10.08
C ASP A 274 13.63 -14.25 9.91
N GLY A 275 14.30 -13.70 10.91
CA GLY A 275 15.73 -13.36 10.82
C GLY A 275 16.07 -12.40 9.68
N GLU A 276 17.29 -12.54 9.16
CA GLU A 276 17.80 -11.79 8.00
C GLU A 276 17.12 -12.23 6.69
N GLN A 277 16.90 -11.28 5.79
CA GLN A 277 16.38 -11.46 4.44
C GLN A 277 17.20 -10.63 3.46
N LYS A 278 17.58 -11.21 2.31
CA LYS A 278 18.34 -10.56 1.24
C LYS A 278 17.54 -10.63 -0.06
N ASP A 279 17.19 -9.48 -0.63
CA ASP A 279 16.62 -9.37 -1.97
C ASP A 279 17.70 -8.85 -2.94
N TYR A 280 17.80 -9.45 -4.13
CA TYR A 280 18.85 -9.16 -5.12
C TYR A 280 18.26 -8.63 -6.44
N TYR A 281 19.07 -7.88 -7.16
CA TYR A 281 18.83 -7.55 -8.57
C TYR A 281 19.17 -8.74 -9.47
N GLU A 282 18.62 -8.76 -10.69
CA GLU A 282 18.84 -9.85 -11.66
C GLU A 282 20.30 -9.99 -12.14
N ASN A 283 21.12 -8.95 -11.95
CA ASN A 283 22.57 -8.97 -12.16
C ASN A 283 23.37 -9.53 -10.96
N GLY A 284 22.69 -10.05 -9.92
CA GLY A 284 23.31 -10.64 -8.73
C GLY A 284 23.75 -9.65 -7.65
N ILE A 285 23.59 -8.33 -7.85
CA ILE A 285 23.91 -7.32 -6.84
C ILE A 285 22.81 -7.27 -5.78
N LEU A 286 23.21 -7.22 -4.50
CA LEU A 286 22.27 -7.05 -3.38
C LEU A 286 21.47 -5.75 -3.57
N SER A 287 20.14 -5.85 -3.51
CA SER A 287 19.23 -4.70 -3.66
C SER A 287 18.71 -4.19 -2.31
N LYS A 288 18.58 -5.10 -1.33
CA LYS A 288 17.99 -4.81 -0.02
C LYS A 288 18.36 -5.87 1.03
N LEU A 289 18.77 -5.40 2.20
CA LEU A 289 18.91 -6.19 3.43
C LEU A 289 17.75 -5.84 4.37
N SER A 290 17.18 -6.82 5.06
CA SER A 290 16.04 -6.58 5.96
C SER A 290 15.96 -7.62 7.06
N HIS A 291 15.64 -7.19 8.28
CA HIS A 291 15.50 -8.08 9.42
C HIS A 291 14.04 -8.18 9.89
N TYR A 292 13.62 -9.38 10.25
CA TYR A 292 12.29 -9.71 10.73
C TYR A 292 12.33 -10.59 11.98
N ASN A 293 11.30 -10.49 12.82
CA ASN A 293 10.98 -11.45 13.88
C ASN A 293 9.55 -11.94 13.62
N MET A 294 9.39 -13.18 13.14
CA MET A 294 8.09 -13.84 12.91
C MET A 294 7.07 -12.98 12.11
N GLY A 295 7.56 -12.22 11.13
CA GLY A 295 6.81 -11.34 10.23
C GLY A 295 6.72 -9.87 10.66
N VAL A 296 7.21 -9.51 11.84
CA VAL A 296 7.36 -8.13 12.33
C VAL A 296 8.72 -7.59 11.87
N LYS A 297 8.80 -6.36 11.32
CA LYS A 297 10.11 -5.77 11.00
C LYS A 297 10.87 -5.40 12.28
N THR A 298 12.16 -5.70 12.28
CA THR A 298 13.11 -5.34 13.35
C THR A 298 14.46 -4.96 12.74
N GLY A 299 15.40 -4.48 13.55
CA GLY A 299 16.81 -4.28 13.22
C GLY A 299 17.10 -3.28 12.09
N ILE A 300 18.34 -3.30 11.61
CA ILE A 300 18.80 -2.45 10.50
C ILE A 300 18.20 -2.94 9.18
N TRP A 301 17.71 -2.00 8.37
CA TRP A 301 17.19 -2.21 7.03
C TRP A 301 17.95 -1.33 6.05
N GLU A 302 18.47 -1.95 4.99
CA GLU A 302 19.29 -1.29 3.97
C GLU A 302 18.66 -1.50 2.60
N THR A 303 18.75 -0.51 1.72
CA THR A 303 18.55 -0.70 0.28
C THR A 303 19.73 -0.14 -0.47
N TYR A 304 20.00 -0.69 -1.64
CA TYR A 304 21.15 -0.39 -2.47
C TYR A 304 20.69 -0.02 -3.89
N TYR A 305 21.56 0.63 -4.64
CA TYR A 305 21.42 0.78 -6.08
C TYR A 305 21.96 -0.46 -6.81
N ASN A 306 21.61 -0.62 -8.09
CA ASN A 306 22.07 -1.72 -8.95
C ASN A 306 23.57 -1.65 -9.31
N ASN A 307 24.31 -0.67 -8.77
CA ASN A 307 25.77 -0.53 -8.78
C ASN A 307 26.41 -0.81 -7.40
N ALA A 308 25.68 -1.48 -6.50
CA ALA A 308 26.06 -1.85 -5.13
C ALA A 308 26.28 -0.70 -4.12
N LYS A 309 26.11 0.58 -4.52
CA LYS A 309 26.15 1.69 -3.56
C LYS A 309 24.92 1.67 -2.64
N LEU A 310 25.13 1.97 -1.35
CA LEU A 310 24.05 2.13 -0.37
C LEU A 310 23.12 3.28 -0.79
N LYS A 311 21.81 3.06 -0.66
CA LYS A 311 20.75 3.98 -1.07
C LYS A 311 19.94 4.47 0.13
N THR A 312 19.46 3.57 0.98
CA THR A 312 18.82 3.92 2.25
C THR A 312 19.38 3.07 3.38
N ILE A 313 19.47 3.63 4.58
CA ILE A 313 19.58 2.88 5.82
C ILE A 313 18.59 3.43 6.86
N GLY A 314 18.10 2.57 7.73
CA GLY A 314 17.25 2.93 8.87
C GLY A 314 16.98 1.73 9.77
N GLU A 315 16.67 1.98 11.03
CA GLU A 315 16.43 0.93 12.03
C GLU A 315 14.92 0.76 12.31
N TYR A 316 14.46 -0.47 12.50
CA TYR A 316 13.06 -0.77 12.84
C TYR A 316 12.95 -1.47 14.19
N SER A 317 11.90 -1.13 14.94
CA SER A 317 11.40 -1.92 16.07
C SER A 317 9.88 -2.03 15.97
N ASP A 318 9.34 -3.23 16.10
CA ASP A 318 7.90 -3.52 16.00
C ASP A 318 7.18 -2.93 14.76
N ASN A 319 7.85 -2.97 13.60
CA ASN A 319 7.46 -2.32 12.32
C ASN A 319 7.55 -0.79 12.27
N LEU A 320 7.90 -0.13 13.38
CA LEU A 320 8.05 1.32 13.48
C LEU A 320 9.52 1.71 13.27
N LEU A 321 9.77 2.79 12.52
CA LEU A 321 11.11 3.30 12.25
C LEU A 321 11.66 4.01 13.49
N ILE A 322 12.92 3.76 13.85
CA ILE A 322 13.62 4.33 15.00
C ILE A 322 15.04 4.75 14.61
N GLY A 323 15.72 5.45 15.51
CA GLY A 323 17.12 5.83 15.34
C GLY A 323 17.32 6.76 14.14
N ASN A 324 18.46 6.64 13.48
CA ASN A 324 18.79 7.46 12.33
C ASN A 324 18.35 6.78 11.02
N SER A 325 17.70 7.53 10.14
CA SER A 325 17.49 7.13 8.76
C SER A 325 18.21 8.09 7.81
N LEU A 326 18.93 7.51 6.85
CA LEU A 326 19.71 8.23 5.86
C LEU A 326 19.31 7.76 4.45
N TYR A 327 19.33 8.69 3.51
CA TYR A 327 19.11 8.47 2.08
C TYR A 327 20.26 9.09 1.29
N TYR A 328 20.83 8.33 0.38
CA TYR A 328 21.99 8.68 -0.44
C TYR A 328 21.62 8.71 -1.93
N GLY A 329 22.33 9.52 -2.72
CA GLY A 329 22.22 9.56 -4.18
C GLY A 329 23.03 8.46 -4.87
N LEU A 330 22.92 8.38 -6.20
CA LEU A 330 23.65 7.39 -7.01
C LEU A 330 25.18 7.59 -6.96
N ASP A 331 25.64 8.77 -6.58
CA ASP A 331 27.06 9.06 -6.43
C ASP A 331 27.59 8.69 -5.04
N GLY A 332 26.71 8.54 -4.05
CA GLY A 332 27.04 8.29 -2.64
C GLY A 332 26.91 9.52 -1.75
N ASP A 333 26.45 10.65 -2.30
CA ASP A 333 26.18 11.88 -1.57
C ASP A 333 24.93 11.74 -0.67
N THR A 334 25.00 12.24 0.57
CA THR A 334 23.86 12.20 1.49
C THR A 334 22.77 13.17 1.03
N ILE A 335 21.64 12.67 0.53
CA ILE A 335 20.49 13.49 0.11
C ILE A 335 19.65 13.91 1.30
N SER A 336 19.44 13.04 2.30
CA SER A 336 18.76 13.41 3.55
C SER A 336 19.16 12.57 4.75
N TYR A 337 19.13 13.20 5.92
CA TYR A 337 19.32 12.62 7.24
C TYR A 337 18.14 13.03 8.11
N VAL A 338 17.59 12.10 8.88
CA VAL A 338 16.55 12.39 9.89
C VAL A 338 16.56 11.33 10.99
N THR A 339 16.34 11.77 12.23
CA THR A 339 16.24 10.91 13.42
C THR A 339 14.78 10.70 13.81
N TYR A 340 14.45 9.48 14.26
CA TYR A 340 13.12 9.05 14.66
C TYR A 340 13.14 8.42 16.07
N LYS A 341 12.07 8.62 16.83
CA LYS A 341 11.81 7.90 18.09
C LYS A 341 10.38 7.36 18.13
N LEU A 342 10.13 6.48 19.09
CA LEU A 342 8.77 6.02 19.41
C LEU A 342 8.15 6.91 20.49
N ILE A 343 6.90 7.29 20.30
CA ILE A 343 6.05 7.88 21.36
C ILE A 343 4.69 7.18 21.38
N SER A 344 4.02 7.19 22.54
CA SER A 344 2.65 6.70 22.65
C SER A 344 1.66 7.79 22.22
N GLN A 345 0.81 7.49 21.24
CA GLN A 345 -0.31 8.30 20.81
C GLN A 345 -1.58 7.44 20.85
N ASN A 346 -2.59 7.85 21.62
CA ASN A 346 -3.86 7.13 21.77
C ASN A 346 -3.67 5.63 22.11
N ASN A 347 -2.78 5.34 23.07
CA ASN A 347 -2.38 4.00 23.52
C ASN A 347 -1.79 3.11 22.41
N LYS A 348 -1.17 3.70 21.38
CA LYS A 348 -0.41 3.00 20.33
C LYS A 348 0.95 3.66 20.16
N LEU A 349 2.00 2.86 19.99
CA LEU A 349 3.31 3.39 19.62
C LEU A 349 3.29 3.91 18.18
N ALA A 350 3.89 5.07 17.97
CA ALA A 350 4.06 5.72 16.68
C ALA A 350 5.51 6.17 16.50
N SER A 351 6.06 5.95 15.31
CA SER A 351 7.34 6.52 14.89
C SER A 351 7.16 7.99 14.54
N VAL A 352 7.93 8.87 15.17
CA VAL A 352 7.89 10.32 14.94
C VAL A 352 9.28 10.91 14.79
N LYS A 353 9.41 11.98 13.99
CA LYS A 353 10.67 12.73 13.86
C LYS A 353 11.03 13.42 15.18
N ASP A 354 12.29 13.30 15.57
CA ASP A 354 12.83 13.93 16.78
C ASP A 354 14.31 14.27 16.56
N GLY A 355 14.76 15.47 16.96
CA GLY A 355 16.05 15.99 16.55
C GLY A 355 16.01 16.62 15.15
N THR A 356 17.17 16.78 14.50
CA THR A 356 17.30 17.64 13.32
C THR A 356 17.28 16.87 12.00
N GLU A 357 16.25 17.11 11.18
CA GLU A 357 16.24 16.72 9.77
C GLU A 357 17.16 17.65 8.96
N ARG A 358 17.95 17.07 8.05
CA ARG A 358 18.80 17.78 7.10
C ARG A 358 18.62 17.21 5.70
N ARG A 359 18.67 18.07 4.69
CA ARG A 359 18.65 17.65 3.27
C ARG A 359 19.68 18.42 2.46
N TRP A 360 20.25 17.75 1.47
CA TRP A 360 21.22 18.29 0.54
C TRP A 360 20.76 18.06 -0.90
N LYS A 361 21.37 18.78 -1.83
CA LYS A 361 21.22 18.60 -3.28
C LYS A 361 22.56 18.91 -3.93
N ASN A 362 23.10 17.97 -4.70
CA ASN A 362 24.42 18.11 -5.33
C ASN A 362 25.52 18.44 -4.30
N GLY A 363 25.52 17.73 -3.16
CA GLY A 363 26.43 17.97 -2.02
C GLY A 363 26.14 19.22 -1.17
N ALA A 364 25.48 20.26 -1.70
CA ALA A 364 25.14 21.47 -0.95
C ALA A 364 23.92 21.27 -0.04
N LYS A 365 23.99 21.73 1.22
CA LYS A 365 22.86 21.66 2.17
C LYS A 365 21.77 22.64 1.74
N VAL A 366 20.53 22.15 1.54
CA VAL A 366 19.39 22.95 1.07
C VAL A 366 18.31 23.17 2.13
N PHE A 367 18.27 22.33 3.18
CA PHE A 367 17.26 22.42 4.24
C PHE A 367 17.78 21.84 5.56
N GLU A 368 17.40 22.48 6.66
CA GLU A 368 17.61 22.01 8.03
C GLU A 368 16.40 22.37 8.90
N GLN A 369 15.88 21.43 9.70
CA GLN A 369 14.73 21.66 10.59
C GLN A 369 14.81 20.75 11.81
N THR A 370 14.79 21.35 13.01
CA THR A 370 14.63 20.58 14.24
C THR A 370 13.16 20.20 14.48
N TYR A 371 12.97 18.97 14.95
CA TYR A 371 11.70 18.38 15.33
C TYR A 371 11.74 17.96 16.80
N LYS A 372 10.58 17.99 17.46
CA LYS A 372 10.34 17.44 18.78
C LYS A 372 8.98 16.73 18.77
N ASP A 373 8.96 15.46 19.17
CA ASP A 373 7.75 14.62 19.27
C ASP A 373 6.90 14.61 17.98
N GLY A 374 7.57 14.64 16.82
CA GLY A 374 6.97 14.70 15.48
C GLY A 374 6.61 16.10 14.96
N LYS A 375 6.60 17.11 15.83
CA LYS A 375 6.27 18.50 15.50
C LYS A 375 7.53 19.30 15.19
N LYS A 376 7.43 20.34 14.35
CA LYS A 376 8.55 21.28 14.18
C LYS A 376 8.80 22.05 15.47
N HIS A 377 10.06 22.16 15.89
CA HIS A 377 10.42 22.83 17.13
C HIS A 377 11.81 23.48 17.01
N GLY A 378 11.97 24.69 17.54
CA GLY A 378 13.17 25.50 17.37
C GLY A 378 13.38 25.93 15.92
N LYS A 379 14.66 26.10 15.55
CA LYS A 379 15.08 26.70 14.28
C LYS A 379 14.87 25.76 13.08
N GLY A 380 14.36 26.33 11.99
CA GLY A 380 14.41 25.78 10.64
C GLY A 380 15.05 26.78 9.68
N ILE A 381 15.81 26.29 8.71
CA ILE A 381 16.54 27.09 7.72
C ILE A 381 16.38 26.44 6.34
N SER A 382 15.97 27.23 5.35
CA SER A 382 16.10 26.86 3.93
C SER A 382 17.31 27.60 3.34
N TYR A 383 17.97 27.01 2.34
CA TYR A 383 19.15 27.60 1.70
C TYR A 383 18.95 27.76 0.19
N TYR A 384 19.64 28.74 -0.39
CA TYR A 384 19.84 28.91 -1.83
C TYR A 384 20.89 27.93 -2.37
N GLY A 385 20.95 27.77 -3.70
CA GLY A 385 21.91 26.88 -4.37
C GLY A 385 23.39 27.28 -4.21
N ASN A 386 23.68 28.49 -3.72
CA ASN A 386 25.01 28.96 -3.34
C ASN A 386 25.34 28.75 -1.85
N GLY A 387 24.49 28.04 -1.10
CA GLY A 387 24.68 27.74 0.33
C GLY A 387 24.31 28.87 1.29
N GLN A 388 23.92 30.06 0.80
CA GLN A 388 23.41 31.12 1.67
C GLN A 388 21.98 30.82 2.15
N PRO A 389 21.57 31.23 3.36
CA PRO A 389 20.17 31.11 3.80
C PRO A 389 19.22 31.81 2.83
N SER A 390 18.06 31.21 2.56
CA SER A 390 16.95 31.82 1.82
C SER A 390 15.80 32.20 2.75
N ASN A 391 15.55 31.41 3.80
CA ASN A 391 14.75 31.82 4.95
C ASN A 391 15.22 31.16 6.25
N LEU A 392 14.94 31.86 7.36
CA LEU A 392 15.07 31.41 8.74
C LEU A 392 13.68 31.44 9.37
N MET A 393 13.30 30.35 10.03
CA MET A 393 12.02 30.18 10.70
C MET A 393 12.25 29.67 12.12
N ASN A 394 11.48 30.16 13.09
CA ASN A 394 11.40 29.56 14.43
C ASN A 394 10.03 28.93 14.63
N PHE A 395 10.01 27.72 15.20
CA PHE A 395 8.80 26.94 15.45
C PHE A 395 8.65 26.56 16.92
N ASN A 396 7.41 26.53 17.42
CA ASN A 396 7.04 25.89 18.68
C ASN A 396 5.79 25.02 18.47
N GLU A 397 5.81 23.79 18.99
CA GLU A 397 4.73 22.81 18.83
C GLU A 397 4.16 22.64 17.40
N GLY A 398 5.00 22.82 16.37
CA GLY A 398 4.63 22.73 14.96
C GLY A 398 4.21 24.05 14.29
N TYR A 399 3.95 25.10 15.07
CA TYR A 399 3.53 26.42 14.63
C TYR A 399 4.71 27.39 14.55
N LEU A 400 4.67 28.39 13.68
CA LEU A 400 5.66 29.48 13.71
C LEU A 400 5.48 30.32 14.99
N GLU A 401 6.59 30.57 15.69
CA GLU A 401 6.64 31.34 16.94
C GLU A 401 8.03 31.98 17.06
N GLY A 402 8.09 33.28 17.33
CA GLY A 402 9.33 34.05 17.27
C GLY A 402 9.65 34.56 15.87
N GLU A 403 10.95 34.64 15.55
CA GLU A 403 11.41 35.34 14.35
C GLU A 403 11.22 34.51 13.07
N TYR A 404 10.85 35.20 11.99
CA TYR A 404 10.88 34.72 10.62
C TYR A 404 11.63 35.74 9.76
N VAL A 405 12.63 35.29 9.01
CA VAL A 405 13.48 36.14 8.17
C VAL A 405 13.57 35.57 6.76
N ASP A 406 13.20 36.37 5.76
CA ASP A 406 13.51 36.11 4.34
C ASP A 406 14.84 36.82 3.99
N TYR A 407 15.66 36.19 3.15
CA TYR A 407 16.93 36.76 2.68
C TYR A 407 16.93 36.96 1.15
N TYR A 408 17.89 37.74 0.66
CA TYR A 408 18.34 37.76 -0.73
C TYR A 408 19.48 36.74 -0.93
N GLN A 409 19.78 36.40 -2.18
CA GLN A 409 20.78 35.37 -2.52
C GLN A 409 22.22 35.76 -2.17
N ASP A 410 22.49 37.05 -1.96
CA ASP A 410 23.75 37.59 -1.43
C ASP A 410 23.84 37.55 0.10
N GLY A 411 22.79 37.11 0.80
CA GLY A 411 22.73 37.01 2.26
C GLY A 411 22.14 38.22 2.98
N GLN A 412 21.80 39.31 2.26
CA GLN A 412 21.14 40.46 2.89
C GLN A 412 19.70 40.12 3.32
N THR A 413 19.25 40.70 4.43
CA THR A 413 17.85 40.54 4.89
C THR A 413 16.89 41.17 3.89
N LYS A 414 15.92 40.40 3.40
CA LYS A 414 14.85 40.86 2.51
C LYS A 414 13.60 41.27 3.29
N SER A 415 13.24 40.51 4.32
CA SER A 415 12.22 40.94 5.28
C SER A 415 12.32 40.21 6.62
N TYR A 416 11.87 40.87 7.67
CA TYR A 416 11.81 40.35 9.04
C TYR A 416 10.37 40.44 9.55
N ARG A 417 9.87 39.38 10.20
CA ARG A 417 8.54 39.32 10.80
C ARG A 417 8.59 38.58 12.14
N VAL A 418 7.79 39.02 13.09
CA VAL A 418 7.56 38.29 14.36
C VAL A 418 6.25 37.53 14.30
N TYR A 419 6.32 36.21 14.47
CA TYR A 419 5.15 35.35 14.62
C TYR A 419 4.84 35.09 16.08
N ARG A 420 3.54 34.98 16.39
CA ARG A 420 3.00 34.59 17.69
C ARG A 420 1.89 33.56 17.51
N ILE A 421 1.86 32.55 18.35
CA ILE A 421 0.76 31.58 18.43
C ILE A 421 -0.47 32.24 19.05
N ASP A 422 -1.62 32.15 18.38
CA ASP A 422 -2.92 32.52 18.92
C ASP A 422 -3.75 31.27 19.21
N THR A 423 -4.32 31.23 20.41
CA THR A 423 -5.14 30.15 20.96
C THR A 423 -6.62 30.53 21.12
N ASN A 424 -7.00 31.80 20.88
CA ASN A 424 -8.29 32.35 21.29
C ASN A 424 -9.45 32.10 20.30
N ILE A 425 -9.20 31.44 19.16
CA ILE A 425 -10.20 31.22 18.12
C ILE A 425 -10.64 29.77 18.11
N ARG A 426 -11.86 29.50 18.62
CA ARG A 426 -12.73 28.32 18.34
C ARG A 426 -11.97 27.08 17.81
N SER A 427 -11.19 26.47 18.71
CA SER A 427 -10.41 25.23 18.51
C SER A 427 -9.42 25.16 17.33
N GLN A 428 -8.99 26.29 16.75
CA GLN A 428 -7.89 26.35 15.78
C GLN A 428 -6.72 27.21 16.29
N ILE A 429 -5.65 26.55 16.73
CA ILE A 429 -4.36 27.18 16.99
C ILE A 429 -3.76 27.64 15.65
N LYS A 430 -3.33 28.90 15.55
CA LYS A 430 -2.60 29.40 14.37
C LYS A 430 -1.49 30.39 14.73
N SER A 431 -0.48 30.46 13.87
CA SER A 431 0.53 31.53 13.92
C SER A 431 -0.01 32.79 13.25
N LYS A 432 0.04 33.91 13.98
CA LYS A 432 -0.26 35.26 13.51
C LYS A 432 1.03 36.08 13.38
N ILE A 433 1.08 37.06 12.48
CA ILE A 433 2.14 38.09 12.52
C ILE A 433 1.69 39.17 13.50
N ILE A 434 2.42 39.35 14.61
CA ILE A 434 2.09 40.30 15.68
C ILE A 434 3.37 41.03 16.10
N GLY A 435 3.30 42.36 16.18
CA GLY A 435 4.47 43.22 16.35
C GLY A 435 5.02 43.70 15.01
N TRP A 436 6.34 43.93 14.93
CA TRP A 436 6.96 44.53 13.76
C TRP A 436 7.15 43.57 12.57
N GLU A 437 6.84 44.10 11.39
CA GLU A 437 7.21 43.60 10.06
C GLU A 437 8.09 44.67 9.39
N TYR A 438 9.27 44.28 8.90
CA TYR A 438 10.17 45.12 8.11
C TYR A 438 10.43 44.47 6.75
N ARG A 439 10.63 45.27 5.71
CA ARG A 439 11.07 44.83 4.39
C ARG A 439 12.13 45.79 3.87
N TYR A 440 13.09 45.25 3.13
CA TYR A 440 14.26 45.95 2.65
C TYR A 440 14.41 45.74 1.14
N ASP A 441 15.05 46.70 0.47
CA ASP A 441 15.51 46.54 -0.90
C ASP A 441 16.88 45.81 -0.93
N LYS A 442 17.34 45.45 -2.13
CA LYS A 442 18.55 44.64 -2.34
C LYS A 442 19.86 45.41 -2.04
N ASP A 443 19.78 46.69 -1.71
CA ASP A 443 20.89 47.52 -1.21
C ASP A 443 20.89 47.61 0.33
N GLY A 444 20.00 46.87 1.01
CA GLY A 444 19.84 46.90 2.46
C GLY A 444 19.01 48.09 2.98
N SER A 445 18.56 48.99 2.11
CA SER A 445 17.73 50.13 2.52
C SER A 445 16.32 49.67 2.92
N LEU A 446 15.77 50.28 3.98
CA LEU A 446 14.42 49.95 4.48
C LEU A 446 13.37 50.50 3.51
N ASN A 447 12.56 49.62 2.90
CA ASN A 447 11.50 50.02 1.96
C ASN A 447 10.11 50.06 2.59
N PHE A 448 9.87 49.28 3.64
CA PHE A 448 8.58 49.22 4.35
C PHE A 448 8.74 48.78 5.81
N LYS A 449 7.98 49.41 6.70
CA LYS A 449 7.89 49.10 8.14
C LYS A 449 6.43 49.09 8.57
N ASN A 450 6.02 48.14 9.40
CA ASN A 450 4.62 47.94 9.78
C ASN A 450 4.52 47.32 11.18
N TYR A 451 3.59 47.78 12.01
CA TYR A 451 3.25 47.16 13.28
C TYR A 451 1.85 46.52 13.23
N ARG A 452 1.79 45.21 13.46
CA ARG A 452 0.54 44.44 13.46
C ARG A 452 0.00 44.21 14.88
N GLY A 453 -1.26 44.56 15.08
CA GLY A 453 -1.99 44.29 16.32
C GLY A 453 -2.37 42.82 16.50
N LYS A 454 -3.00 42.49 17.64
CA LYS A 454 -3.49 41.12 17.96
C LYS A 454 -4.43 40.51 16.91
N ASN A 455 -5.07 41.36 16.10
CA ASN A 455 -5.98 40.98 15.02
C ASN A 455 -5.30 41.00 13.63
N GLU A 456 -3.97 41.04 13.57
CA GLU A 456 -3.14 41.08 12.35
C GLU A 456 -3.29 42.35 11.49
N SER A 457 -4.19 43.24 11.91
CA SER A 457 -4.40 44.59 11.38
C SER A 457 -3.14 45.45 11.51
N SER A 458 -2.79 46.13 10.42
CA SER A 458 -1.79 47.20 10.42
C SER A 458 -2.27 48.34 11.31
N LEU A 459 -1.62 48.56 12.45
CA LEU A 459 -1.90 49.69 13.36
C LEU A 459 -1.03 50.90 13.04
N TYR A 460 0.13 50.69 12.42
CA TYR A 460 1.04 51.74 11.98
C TYR A 460 1.89 51.20 10.84
N SER A 461 2.15 51.99 9.80
CA SER A 461 3.09 51.64 8.74
C SER A 461 3.79 52.85 8.13
N ILE A 462 5.02 52.65 7.68
CA ILE A 462 5.80 53.58 6.87
C ILE A 462 6.15 52.90 5.55
N ASN A 463 6.00 53.62 4.45
CA ASN A 463 6.48 53.25 3.12
C ASN A 463 7.57 54.24 2.74
N PHE A 464 8.69 53.72 2.24
CA PHE A 464 9.84 54.51 1.81
C PHE A 464 10.00 54.45 0.29
N THR A 465 10.79 55.36 -0.26
CA THR A 465 11.16 55.39 -1.68
C THR A 465 12.57 55.95 -1.78
N LYS A 466 13.52 55.11 -2.22
CA LYS A 466 14.96 55.44 -2.23
C LYS A 466 15.45 55.94 -0.85
N GLY A 467 15.10 55.21 0.22
CA GLY A 467 15.45 55.54 1.61
C GLY A 467 14.70 56.72 2.25
N LYS A 468 13.98 57.56 1.49
CA LYS A 468 13.14 58.65 2.03
C LYS A 468 11.73 58.18 2.36
N ILE A 469 11.10 58.78 3.38
CA ILE A 469 9.69 58.54 3.69
C ILE A 469 8.81 59.04 2.53
N ASN A 470 7.86 58.21 2.10
CA ASN A 470 6.85 58.51 1.08
C ASN A 470 5.45 58.56 1.72
N LYS A 471 5.14 57.62 2.63
CA LYS A 471 3.86 57.56 3.33
C LYS A 471 4.00 57.07 4.76
N ILE A 472 3.35 57.72 5.71
CA ILE A 472 3.10 57.22 7.08
C ILE A 472 1.59 57.02 7.23
N GLN A 473 1.17 55.93 7.88
CA GLN A 473 -0.25 55.62 8.08
C GLN A 473 -0.48 54.99 9.46
N TYR A 474 -1.38 55.58 10.25
CA TYR A 474 -1.83 55.11 11.55
C TYR A 474 -3.20 54.45 11.42
N GLY A 475 -3.23 53.11 11.48
CA GLY A 475 -4.41 52.29 11.25
C GLY A 475 -5.11 52.65 9.94
N ASN A 476 -6.42 52.85 10.02
CA ASN A 476 -7.19 53.53 8.97
C ASN A 476 -7.47 55.01 9.32
N GLY A 477 -7.12 55.46 10.53
CA GLY A 477 -7.55 56.75 11.08
C GLY A 477 -6.78 57.96 10.57
N MET A 478 -5.47 57.86 10.33
CA MET A 478 -4.67 58.96 9.80
C MET A 478 -3.63 58.49 8.77
N THR A 479 -3.37 59.32 7.77
CA THR A 479 -2.35 59.13 6.74
C THR A 479 -1.63 60.45 6.46
N LEU A 480 -0.30 60.39 6.37
CA LEU A 480 0.57 61.44 5.89
C LEU A 480 1.23 60.96 4.60
N ASN A 481 1.17 61.73 3.53
CA ASN A 481 1.87 61.45 2.26
C ASN A 481 2.93 62.53 2.01
N TYR A 482 4.01 62.19 1.33
CA TYR A 482 5.19 63.04 1.13
C TYR A 482 5.64 63.06 -0.34
N PHE A 483 6.12 64.20 -0.80
CA PHE A 483 6.79 64.33 -2.09
C PHE A 483 8.17 63.65 -2.05
N PRO A 484 8.73 63.20 -3.20
CA PRO A 484 10.03 62.51 -3.25
C PRO A 484 11.22 63.27 -2.66
N GLU A 485 11.11 64.60 -2.49
CA GLU A 485 12.14 65.42 -1.87
C GLU A 485 12.13 65.32 -0.34
N GLY A 486 10.99 64.93 0.27
CA GLY A 486 10.77 64.82 1.72
C GLY A 486 9.74 65.81 2.28
N LYS A 487 9.21 66.74 1.47
CA LYS A 487 8.16 67.68 1.90
C LYS A 487 6.80 66.98 2.04
N LEU A 488 5.97 67.45 2.98
CA LEU A 488 4.60 67.01 3.14
C LEU A 488 3.77 67.27 1.85
N MET A 489 3.01 66.26 1.41
CA MET A 489 2.11 66.31 0.26
C MET A 489 0.65 66.38 0.71
N SER A 490 0.27 65.59 1.71
CA SER A 490 -1.07 65.68 2.31
C SER A 490 -1.16 65.06 3.70
N ILE A 491 -2.10 65.58 4.48
CA ILE A 491 -2.63 64.98 5.72
C ILE A 491 -4.05 64.52 5.40
N ILE A 492 -4.41 63.30 5.80
CA ILE A 492 -5.75 62.74 5.63
C ILE A 492 -6.14 62.07 6.94
N ILE A 493 -7.26 62.51 7.54
CA ILE A 493 -7.87 61.93 8.72
C ILE A 493 -9.22 61.32 8.31
N ASN A 494 -9.43 60.06 8.67
CA ASN A 494 -10.63 59.31 8.31
C ASN A 494 -11.46 58.94 9.55
N ASN A 495 -12.77 58.80 9.37
CA ASN A 495 -13.63 58.19 10.37
C ASN A 495 -13.41 56.66 10.46
N ARG A 496 -14.12 56.01 11.40
CA ARG A 496 -14.10 54.54 11.60
C ARG A 496 -14.49 53.70 10.38
N TYR A 497 -15.10 54.31 9.35
CA TYR A 497 -15.46 53.67 8.09
C TYR A 497 -14.40 53.87 6.99
N SER A 498 -13.24 54.46 7.32
CA SER A 498 -12.14 54.78 6.40
C SER A 498 -12.50 55.81 5.32
N GLN A 499 -13.51 56.64 5.57
CA GLN A 499 -13.85 57.80 4.73
C GLN A 499 -13.14 59.05 5.27
N PRO A 500 -12.53 59.88 4.40
CA PRO A 500 -11.85 61.11 4.84
C PRO A 500 -12.86 62.11 5.39
N ILE A 501 -12.65 62.53 6.64
CA ILE A 501 -13.46 63.56 7.32
C ILE A 501 -12.75 64.90 7.40
N PHE A 502 -11.42 64.89 7.34
CA PHE A 502 -10.59 66.06 7.18
C PHE A 502 -9.37 65.70 6.32
N ALA A 503 -9.00 66.56 5.38
CA ALA A 503 -7.78 66.40 4.62
C ALA A 503 -7.21 67.75 4.16
N GLN A 504 -5.89 67.84 4.15
CA GLN A 504 -5.14 68.95 3.55
C GLN A 504 -4.22 68.38 2.49
N TYR A 505 -4.14 69.05 1.34
CA TYR A 505 -3.24 68.72 0.24
C TYR A 505 -2.43 69.96 -0.10
N PHE A 506 -1.14 69.78 -0.37
CA PHE A 506 -0.20 70.87 -0.59
C PHE A 506 0.46 70.79 -1.98
N TYR A 507 0.93 71.94 -2.47
CA TYR A 507 1.87 72.04 -3.58
C TYR A 507 3.32 71.87 -3.09
N ARG A 508 4.25 71.58 -4.00
CA ARG A 508 5.70 71.40 -3.67
C ARG A 508 6.37 72.67 -3.12
N ASN A 509 5.80 73.85 -3.38
CA ASN A 509 6.22 75.12 -2.77
C ASN A 509 5.79 75.24 -1.29
N GLY A 510 4.84 74.42 -0.83
CA GLY A 510 4.30 74.39 0.53
C GLY A 510 2.96 75.11 0.71
N GLN A 511 2.43 75.76 -0.34
CA GLN A 511 1.10 76.36 -0.29
C GLN A 511 -0.01 75.29 -0.31
N MET A 512 -1.14 75.65 0.27
CA MET A 512 -2.36 74.86 0.25
C MET A 512 -2.84 74.65 -1.19
N ARG A 513 -3.32 73.44 -1.50
CA ARG A 513 -3.91 73.06 -2.77
C ARG A 513 -5.38 72.69 -2.62
N ILE A 514 -5.71 71.86 -1.62
CA ILE A 514 -7.08 71.49 -1.27
C ILE A 514 -7.19 71.41 0.24
N ILE A 515 -8.19 72.09 0.83
CA ILE A 515 -8.72 71.76 2.15
C ILE A 515 -10.02 71.00 1.94
N SER A 516 -10.19 69.86 2.60
CA SER A 516 -11.41 69.06 2.58
C SER A 516 -11.88 68.76 3.99
N PHE A 517 -13.18 68.90 4.23
CA PHE A 517 -13.78 68.71 5.55
C PHE A 517 -15.22 68.19 5.42
N GLN A 518 -15.62 67.35 6.37
CA GLN A 518 -17.00 66.88 6.51
C GLN A 518 -17.80 67.92 7.33
N ASN A 519 -18.97 68.34 6.84
CA ASN A 519 -19.89 69.10 7.69
C ASN A 519 -20.52 68.20 8.76
N GLY A 520 -20.82 68.77 9.93
CA GLY A 520 -21.52 68.06 11.01
C GLY A 520 -22.88 67.51 10.56
N ASP A 521 -23.58 68.24 9.70
CA ASP A 521 -24.81 67.77 9.06
C ASP A 521 -24.53 66.77 7.92
N LYS A 522 -25.14 65.59 8.05
CA LYS A 522 -25.47 64.65 6.96
C LYS A 522 -24.28 64.05 6.18
N GLY A 523 -23.04 64.31 6.57
CA GLY A 523 -21.86 63.67 5.96
C GLY A 523 -21.52 64.15 4.56
N VAL A 524 -21.89 65.39 4.21
CA VAL A 524 -21.40 66.09 3.01
C VAL A 524 -19.90 66.38 3.19
N ILE A 525 -19.07 66.02 2.21
CA ILE A 525 -17.66 66.41 2.18
C ILE A 525 -17.51 67.61 1.25
N ASN A 526 -16.99 68.71 1.78
CA ASN A 526 -16.65 69.91 1.03
C ASN A 526 -15.17 69.88 0.63
N GLN A 527 -14.84 70.59 -0.45
CA GLN A 527 -13.48 70.89 -0.89
C GLN A 527 -13.34 72.35 -1.31
N ILE A 528 -12.34 73.01 -0.75
CA ILE A 528 -11.90 74.34 -1.16
C ILE A 528 -10.55 74.16 -1.87
N ILE A 529 -10.47 74.58 -3.13
CA ILE A 529 -9.33 74.33 -4.02
C ILE A 529 -8.65 75.65 -4.34
N TYR A 530 -7.32 75.69 -4.22
CA TYR A 530 -6.48 76.88 -4.36
C TYR A 530 -5.48 76.73 -5.51
N THR A 531 -4.99 77.86 -6.04
CA THR A 531 -3.89 77.92 -7.01
C THR A 531 -2.55 77.65 -6.35
N SER A 532 -1.49 77.40 -7.14
CA SER A 532 -0.12 77.32 -6.65
C SER A 532 0.52 78.67 -6.29
N ASN A 533 -0.30 79.74 -6.19
CA ASN A 533 0.07 81.04 -5.63
C ASN A 533 -0.72 81.35 -4.33
N GLY A 534 -1.77 80.59 -4.02
CA GLY A 534 -2.63 80.76 -2.84
C GLY A 534 -4.04 81.31 -3.13
N ASP A 535 -4.34 81.69 -4.38
CA ASP A 535 -5.65 82.24 -4.75
C ASP A 535 -6.75 81.15 -4.69
N LEU A 536 -7.99 81.53 -4.41
CA LEU A 536 -9.14 80.62 -4.52
C LEU A 536 -9.37 80.25 -6.00
N MET A 537 -9.26 78.96 -6.34
CA MET A 537 -9.50 78.46 -7.70
C MET A 537 -10.95 78.06 -7.90
N THR A 538 -11.51 77.25 -7.00
CA THR A 538 -12.91 76.80 -7.03
C THR A 538 -13.31 76.15 -5.71
N THR A 539 -14.60 75.87 -5.54
CA THR A 539 -15.10 74.98 -4.49
C THR A 539 -15.99 73.91 -5.08
N THR A 540 -15.95 72.73 -4.47
CA THR A 540 -16.81 71.59 -4.80
C THR A 540 -17.30 70.95 -3.51
N ASN A 541 -18.32 70.12 -3.65
CA ASN A 541 -18.69 69.15 -2.64
C ASN A 541 -18.95 67.81 -3.31
N TYR A 542 -19.02 66.76 -2.49
CA TYR A 542 -19.61 65.50 -2.89
C TYR A 542 -20.26 64.83 -1.69
N THR A 543 -21.36 64.15 -1.97
CA THR A 543 -22.06 63.28 -1.01
C THR A 543 -21.93 61.85 -1.50
N ASN A 544 -22.10 60.88 -0.60
CA ASN A 544 -22.23 59.48 -1.03
C ASN A 544 -23.66 59.15 -1.53
N GLN A 545 -24.70 59.91 -1.16
CA GLN A 545 -26.11 59.59 -1.48
C GLN A 545 -27.11 60.79 -1.52
N ASN A 546 -26.72 62.05 -1.77
CA ASN A 546 -27.69 63.18 -1.74
C ASN A 546 -27.36 64.34 -2.71
N PRO A 547 -28.21 64.69 -3.69
CA PRO A 547 -27.89 65.68 -4.72
C PRO A 547 -27.93 67.15 -4.27
N ASP A 548 -28.66 67.49 -3.21
CA ASP A 548 -28.90 68.88 -2.78
C ASP A 548 -27.77 69.50 -1.94
N SER A 549 -26.51 69.12 -2.20
CA SER A 549 -25.36 69.70 -1.50
C SER A 549 -24.97 71.06 -2.12
N LEU A 550 -25.20 72.14 -1.37
CA LEU A 550 -24.70 73.48 -1.71
C LEU A 550 -23.19 73.58 -1.46
N ASN A 551 -22.47 74.31 -2.34
CA ASN A 551 -21.07 74.64 -2.12
C ASN A 551 -20.89 75.47 -0.83
N PRO A 552 -19.71 75.41 -0.17
CA PRO A 552 -19.45 76.20 1.03
C PRO A 552 -19.62 77.70 0.74
N SER A 553 -20.21 78.43 1.69
CA SER A 553 -20.49 79.86 1.50
C SER A 553 -19.22 80.72 1.44
N PRO A 554 -19.25 81.92 0.84
CA PRO A 554 -18.08 82.81 0.81
C PRO A 554 -17.47 83.10 2.19
N SER A 555 -18.29 83.25 3.24
CA SER A 555 -17.81 83.40 4.62
C SER A 555 -17.23 82.10 5.17
N THR A 556 -17.82 80.95 4.89
CA THR A 556 -17.22 79.64 5.21
C THR A 556 -15.84 79.49 4.56
N ILE A 557 -15.70 79.88 3.28
CA ILE A 557 -14.44 79.79 2.53
C ILE A 557 -13.38 80.72 3.12
N ALA A 558 -13.73 81.97 3.40
CA ALA A 558 -12.83 82.95 4.02
C ALA A 558 -12.37 82.47 5.41
N ASN A 559 -13.31 82.09 6.28
CA ASN A 559 -13.03 81.67 7.64
C ASN A 559 -12.16 80.41 7.68
N PHE A 560 -12.39 79.40 6.81
CA PHE A 560 -11.50 78.24 6.72
C PHE A 560 -10.12 78.60 6.15
N GLY A 561 -10.04 79.48 5.15
CA GLY A 561 -8.76 79.92 4.57
C GLY A 561 -7.87 80.64 5.58
N GLU A 562 -8.46 81.54 6.38
CA GLU A 562 -7.79 82.22 7.49
C GLU A 562 -7.43 81.23 8.61
N ALA A 563 -8.41 80.47 9.09
CA ALA A 563 -8.24 79.64 10.29
C ALA A 563 -7.34 78.42 10.07
N VAL A 564 -7.25 77.88 8.85
CA VAL A 564 -6.32 76.80 8.49
C VAL A 564 -4.96 77.35 8.02
N GLY A 565 -4.95 78.54 7.40
CA GLY A 565 -3.77 79.14 6.77
C GLY A 565 -3.45 78.52 5.40
N LEU A 566 -3.03 79.37 4.45
CA LEU A 566 -2.81 79.00 3.04
C LEU A 566 -1.40 78.43 2.75
N HIS A 567 -0.59 78.17 3.78
CA HIS A 567 0.74 77.57 3.70
C HIS A 567 0.94 76.59 4.86
N TYR A 568 1.61 75.45 4.65
CA TYR A 568 1.93 74.56 5.76
C TYR A 568 3.04 75.15 6.63
N ILE A 569 2.95 74.98 7.95
CA ILE A 569 4.08 75.19 8.86
C ILE A 569 4.71 73.85 9.24
N ASP A 570 6.03 73.83 9.36
CA ASP A 570 6.81 72.60 9.64
C ASP A 570 6.60 72.15 11.09
N ASN A 571 5.56 71.36 11.29
CA ASN A 571 5.34 70.66 12.54
C ASN A 571 6.30 69.49 12.60
N LYS A 572 7.14 69.43 13.64
CA LYS A 572 8.18 68.40 13.83
C LYS A 572 7.71 66.96 13.60
N PHE A 573 6.46 66.65 13.93
CA PHE A 573 5.84 65.33 13.67
C PHE A 573 5.84 64.89 12.19
N TYR A 574 5.92 65.82 11.23
CA TYR A 574 6.03 65.50 9.81
C TYR A 574 7.47 65.19 9.38
N THR A 575 8.47 65.74 10.08
CA THR A 575 9.87 65.83 9.61
C THR A 575 10.88 65.09 10.50
N ASP A 576 10.63 64.97 11.80
CA ASP A 576 11.36 64.05 12.69
C ASP A 576 11.04 62.59 12.35
N THR A 577 12.04 61.72 12.45
CA THR A 577 11.77 60.28 12.63
C THR A 577 10.97 60.11 13.91
N LEU A 578 9.71 59.68 13.79
CA LEU A 578 8.76 59.53 14.89
C LEU A 578 9.36 58.76 16.07
N ARG A 579 9.22 59.31 17.28
CA ARG A 579 9.80 58.79 18.53
C ARG A 579 8.77 58.88 19.66
N ASN A 580 9.15 58.37 20.83
CA ASN A 580 8.30 58.38 22.02
C ASN A 580 8.18 59.81 22.56
N GLY A 581 6.96 60.29 22.81
CA GLY A 581 6.70 61.64 23.30
C GLY A 581 5.29 62.13 22.94
N SER A 582 4.93 63.31 23.44
CA SER A 582 3.67 63.99 23.13
C SER A 582 3.91 65.10 22.11
N TYR A 583 3.01 65.23 21.14
CA TYR A 583 3.09 66.14 20.02
C TYR A 583 1.81 66.98 19.94
N SER A 584 1.97 68.30 19.97
CA SER A 584 0.94 69.27 19.59
C SER A 584 1.22 69.77 18.19
N LEU A 585 0.26 69.61 17.29
CA LEU A 585 0.35 70.04 15.89
C LEU A 585 -0.54 71.27 15.68
N PHE A 586 -0.14 72.12 14.74
CA PHE A 586 -0.73 73.42 14.48
C PHE A 586 -1.02 73.60 12.98
N TYR A 587 -2.13 74.28 12.70
CA TYR A 587 -2.51 74.78 11.39
C TYR A 587 -1.52 75.84 10.88
N GLY A 588 -1.55 76.14 9.58
CA GLY A 588 -0.73 77.20 8.97
C GLY A 588 -0.98 78.61 9.54
N SER A 589 -2.12 78.80 10.17
CA SER A 589 -2.50 79.99 10.95
C SER A 589 -1.86 80.10 12.34
N GLY A 590 -1.26 79.02 12.84
CA GLY A 590 -0.82 78.89 14.23
C GLY A 590 -1.92 78.43 15.22
N LYS A 591 -3.17 78.25 14.79
CA LYS A 591 -4.21 77.56 15.61
C LYS A 591 -3.80 76.11 15.89
N PRO A 592 -4.16 75.52 17.04
CA PRO A 592 -3.95 74.09 17.28
C PRO A 592 -4.76 73.25 16.27
N MET A 593 -4.16 72.19 15.74
CA MET A 593 -4.80 71.22 14.84
C MET A 593 -5.09 69.91 15.58
N CYS A 594 -4.08 69.28 16.19
CA CYS A 594 -4.33 68.08 16.99
C CYS A 594 -3.26 67.85 18.08
N ASN A 595 -3.66 67.15 19.14
CA ASN A 595 -2.77 66.61 20.16
C ASN A 595 -2.74 65.08 20.06
N LEU A 596 -1.54 64.50 20.13
CA LEU A 596 -1.34 63.05 20.14
C LEU A 596 -0.12 62.66 20.98
N GLN A 597 -0.13 61.45 21.51
CA GLN A 597 1.02 60.86 22.22
C GLN A 597 1.47 59.59 21.50
N LEU A 598 2.80 59.42 21.39
CA LEU A 598 3.43 58.26 20.78
C LEU A 598 4.26 57.46 21.79
N LYS A 599 4.20 56.14 21.68
CA LYS A 599 5.03 55.19 22.41
C LYS A 599 5.40 54.01 21.51
N ASN A 600 6.70 53.83 21.32
CA ASN A 600 7.30 52.91 20.37
C ASN A 600 6.72 53.11 18.95
N GLU A 601 6.61 54.38 18.53
CA GLU A 601 6.02 54.85 17.26
C GLU A 601 4.52 54.63 17.08
N LEU A 602 3.82 54.04 18.05
CA LEU A 602 2.37 53.83 18.03
C LEU A 602 1.65 54.93 18.80
N LEU A 603 0.42 55.27 18.40
CA LEU A 603 -0.47 56.11 19.20
C LEU A 603 -0.74 55.43 20.56
N ASP A 604 -0.51 56.16 21.65
CA ASP A 604 -0.60 55.69 23.04
C ASP A 604 -1.40 56.69 23.87
N GLY A 605 -2.68 56.39 24.09
CA GLY A 605 -3.65 57.32 24.65
C GLY A 605 -4.60 57.87 23.57
N GLU A 606 -5.08 59.10 23.78
CA GLU A 606 -6.07 59.74 22.92
C GLU A 606 -5.43 60.49 21.74
N PHE A 607 -6.20 60.63 20.65
CA PHE A 607 -5.89 61.48 19.51
C PHE A 607 -7.00 62.53 19.42
N VAL A 608 -6.67 63.77 19.78
CA VAL A 608 -7.62 64.89 19.85
C VAL A 608 -7.42 65.78 18.64
N LEU A 609 -8.41 65.87 17.76
CA LEU A 609 -8.45 66.76 16.60
C LEU A 609 -9.36 67.94 16.94
N PHE A 610 -8.83 69.15 16.85
CA PHE A 610 -9.58 70.40 17.08
C PHE A 610 -10.25 70.85 15.78
N ASP A 611 -11.45 71.42 15.86
CA ASP A 611 -12.07 72.07 14.70
C ASP A 611 -11.31 73.35 14.30
N ALA A 612 -11.06 73.53 13.00
CA ALA A 612 -10.30 74.68 12.52
C ALA A 612 -10.98 76.02 12.79
N LEU A 613 -12.30 76.10 12.67
CA LEU A 613 -13.05 77.34 12.88
C LEU A 613 -13.17 77.64 14.37
N ASN A 614 -13.68 76.68 15.14
CA ASN A 614 -14.14 76.88 16.52
C ASN A 614 -13.03 76.64 17.56
N GLY A 615 -12.06 75.75 17.29
CA GLY A 615 -10.95 75.42 18.19
C GLY A 615 -11.31 74.47 19.34
N GLU A 616 -12.51 73.89 19.33
CA GLU A 616 -12.97 72.80 20.22
C GLU A 616 -12.57 71.42 19.69
#